data_AF-A0A8X6N1Q4-F1
#
_entry.id   AF-A0A8X6N1Q4-F1
#
_cell.length_a   1.000
_cell.length_b   1.000
_cell.length_c   1.000
_cell.angle_alpha   90.00
_cell.angle_beta   90.00
_cell.angle_gamma   90.00
#
_symmetry.space_group_name_H-M   'P 1'
#
loop_
_entity.id
_entity.type
_entity.pdbx_description
1 polymer ?
#
loop_
_entity_poly.entity_id
_entity_poly.type
_entity_poly.pdbx_seq_one_letter_code
_entity_poly.pdbx_strand_id
1 'polypeptide(L)'
;MAEFPDLEELELTVLEKEAIQELKERMRMNMDKETYDDSYLLYSFLKGKNFDVDEAEIMLSKTLKWRKKMKLDTIEQFVQPEAIKDYFEKHTIGFDKSGNLIHYVPLGKLDSKGIYMCAKFADLERSLLQNIEQDLKILKAKRKTPNGPHPNTIHIYDMEGLTFANATDKKGIEYMIHALIIYQEHYPELLKCIYVINISSYFMIPCSIVKSCLAPSLLERVTFFGPDGWKEALLSVIDADVLPAFLGGKRTDPDGNPQCKTIVMPGGKIDEKYYIHKSKNSLVNAPGVKKLVLARASFSEIELEIKEDGSLIEWEFETKTRDIGFGVYYKKIENGEEKMIELVPLLRIDTEDYSETGVYKCENSGTHTILFDNSYSWIRSKEIYYRMKIVPPKEQEKELKINCNEEITVQTQHVVDNFPTATIGSFEDEKNMRLCWAEYSTEFCEMILLQRQVPVYWCRNFYPSIFNTPSSNTVVRVDRNCTVAWIGIMKYPYSQRL
;
A
#
# COMPACT_ATOMS: atom_id res chain seq x y z
N MET A 1 25.66 18.89 -27.54
CA MET A 1 24.64 18.07 -26.85
C MET A 1 23.52 19.01 -26.47
N ALA A 2 22.26 18.63 -26.66
CA ALA A 2 21.14 19.44 -26.17
C ALA A 2 21.21 19.59 -24.65
N GLU A 3 20.82 20.77 -24.16
CA GLU A 3 20.83 21.12 -22.73
C GLU A 3 19.86 20.24 -21.92
N PHE A 4 18.76 19.80 -22.57
CA PHE A 4 17.74 18.89 -22.02
C PHE A 4 17.32 17.85 -23.09
N PRO A 5 18.06 16.73 -23.22
CA PRO A 5 17.84 15.77 -24.31
C PRO A 5 16.48 15.07 -24.26
N ASP A 6 15.88 14.94 -23.07
CA ASP A 6 14.56 14.37 -22.86
C ASP A 6 13.40 15.35 -23.11
N LEU A 7 13.70 16.60 -23.52
CA LEU A 7 12.72 17.65 -23.85
C LEU A 7 12.82 18.14 -25.29
N GLU A 8 13.61 17.50 -26.15
CA GLU A 8 13.86 17.97 -27.53
C GLU A 8 12.59 18.10 -28.39
N GLU A 9 11.60 17.22 -28.19
CA GLU A 9 10.31 17.28 -28.89
C GLU A 9 9.33 18.32 -28.33
N LEU A 10 9.67 19.01 -27.24
CA LEU A 10 8.85 20.10 -26.68
C LEU A 10 9.29 21.45 -27.27
N GLU A 11 8.33 22.18 -27.82
CA GLU A 11 8.53 23.57 -28.24
C GLU A 11 8.60 24.51 -27.02
N LEU A 12 9.76 24.53 -26.35
CA LEU A 12 10.00 25.37 -25.18
C LEU A 12 10.54 26.76 -25.58
N THR A 13 9.94 27.80 -25.01
CA THR A 13 10.44 29.18 -25.07
C THR A 13 11.76 29.33 -24.31
N VAL A 14 12.45 30.44 -24.54
CA VAL A 14 13.70 30.76 -23.82
C VAL A 14 13.46 30.85 -22.31
N LEU A 15 12.39 31.54 -21.90
CA LEU A 15 12.03 31.72 -20.48
C LEU A 15 11.71 30.37 -19.80
N GLU A 16 11.05 29.45 -20.49
CA GLU A 16 10.76 28.13 -19.94
C GLU A 16 12.03 27.30 -19.74
N LYS A 17 13.01 27.39 -20.67
CA LYS A 17 14.32 26.73 -20.51
C LYS A 17 15.12 27.34 -19.35
N GLU A 18 15.10 28.66 -19.21
CA GLU A 18 15.73 29.35 -18.07
C GLU A 18 15.11 28.92 -16.74
N ALA A 19 13.77 28.83 -16.65
CA ALA A 19 13.08 28.37 -15.46
C ALA A 19 13.42 26.91 -15.10
N ILE A 20 13.52 26.02 -16.10
CA ILE A 20 13.97 24.63 -15.90
C ILE A 20 15.39 24.60 -15.33
N GLN A 21 16.30 25.36 -15.92
CA GLN A 21 17.69 25.42 -15.47
C GLN A 21 17.80 26.00 -14.05
N GLU A 22 17.03 27.05 -13.74
CA GLU A 22 16.99 27.66 -12.42
C GLU A 22 16.49 26.66 -11.37
N LEU A 23 15.35 26.01 -11.60
CA LEU A 23 14.81 25.00 -10.69
C LEU A 23 15.79 23.83 -10.50
N LYS A 24 16.46 23.39 -11.58
CA LYS A 24 17.47 22.34 -11.54
C LYS A 24 18.62 22.67 -10.60
N GLU A 25 19.13 23.91 -10.66
CA GLU A 25 20.21 24.35 -9.76
C GLU A 25 19.75 24.51 -8.31
N ARG A 26 18.56 25.11 -8.08
CA ARG A 26 18.00 25.25 -6.72
C ARG A 26 17.82 23.91 -6.03
N MET A 27 17.41 22.88 -6.78
CA MET A 27 17.11 21.55 -6.25
C MET A 27 18.32 20.59 -6.24
N ARG A 28 19.50 21.03 -6.71
CA ARG A 28 20.69 20.19 -6.91
C ARG A 28 21.11 19.38 -5.68
N MET A 29 21.05 19.97 -4.50
CA MET A 29 21.47 19.31 -3.25
C MET A 29 20.37 18.42 -2.64
N ASN A 30 19.15 18.49 -3.16
CA ASN A 30 17.96 17.83 -2.61
C ASN A 30 17.49 16.62 -3.44
N MET A 31 18.09 16.38 -4.61
CA MET A 31 17.75 15.30 -5.55
C MET A 31 18.88 14.27 -5.62
N ASP A 32 18.53 12.99 -5.76
CA ASP A 32 19.49 11.99 -6.20
C ASP A 32 19.82 12.17 -7.69
N LYS A 33 20.81 11.43 -8.19
CA LYS A 33 21.29 11.57 -9.57
C LYS A 33 20.21 11.25 -10.60
N GLU A 34 19.41 10.21 -10.40
CA GLU A 34 18.39 9.82 -11.37
C GLU A 34 17.29 10.89 -11.46
N THR A 35 16.86 11.40 -10.32
CA THR A 35 15.89 12.52 -10.23
C THR A 35 16.46 13.80 -10.84
N TYR A 36 17.74 14.10 -10.61
CA TYR A 36 18.42 15.28 -11.16
C TYR A 36 18.56 15.23 -12.69
N ASP A 37 18.75 14.04 -13.25
CA ASP A 37 18.90 13.81 -14.69
C ASP A 37 17.53 13.73 -15.44
N ASP A 38 16.41 13.73 -14.72
CA ASP A 38 15.04 13.71 -15.28
C ASP A 38 14.54 15.15 -15.52
N SER A 39 14.90 15.75 -16.67
CA SER A 39 14.49 17.13 -16.98
C SER A 39 12.98 17.25 -17.18
N TYR A 40 12.31 16.19 -17.63
CA TYR A 40 10.85 16.16 -17.73
C TYR A 40 10.18 16.26 -16.37
N LEU A 41 10.72 15.63 -15.33
CA LEU A 41 10.23 15.82 -13.98
C LEU A 41 10.20 17.32 -13.63
N LEU A 42 11.31 18.02 -13.81
CA LEU A 42 11.41 19.46 -13.52
C LEU A 42 10.41 20.28 -14.36
N TYR A 43 10.34 20.00 -15.66
CA TYR A 43 9.37 20.62 -16.57
C TYR A 43 7.93 20.41 -16.09
N SER A 44 7.56 19.20 -15.65
CA SER A 44 6.19 18.88 -15.23
C SER A 44 5.76 19.68 -14.00
N PHE A 45 6.67 19.88 -13.03
CA PHE A 45 6.41 20.69 -11.85
C PHE A 45 6.30 22.17 -12.20
N LEU A 46 7.17 22.68 -13.08
CA LEU A 46 7.10 24.05 -13.56
C LEU A 46 5.80 24.31 -14.32
N LYS A 47 5.47 23.46 -15.29
CA LYS A 47 4.24 23.59 -16.07
C LYS A 47 3.00 23.54 -15.19
N GLY A 48 2.95 22.65 -14.20
CA GLY A 48 1.86 22.58 -13.22
C GLY A 48 1.71 23.85 -12.36
N LYS A 49 2.73 24.70 -12.32
CA LYS A 49 2.78 25.99 -11.61
C LYS A 49 2.94 27.19 -12.54
N ASN A 50 2.58 27.04 -13.82
CA ASN A 50 2.68 28.12 -14.82
C ASN A 50 4.10 28.73 -14.90
N PHE A 51 5.12 27.89 -14.76
CA PHE A 51 6.54 28.25 -14.73
C PHE A 51 6.94 29.22 -13.61
N ASP A 52 6.16 29.30 -12.53
CA ASP A 52 6.59 29.91 -11.28
C ASP A 52 7.61 28.99 -10.57
N VAL A 53 8.87 29.42 -10.55
CA VAL A 53 9.99 28.63 -10.02
C VAL A 53 9.87 28.43 -8.50
N ASP A 54 9.41 29.43 -7.76
CA ASP A 54 9.29 29.37 -6.29
C ASP A 54 8.21 28.36 -5.89
N GLU A 55 7.03 28.43 -6.53
CA GLU A 55 5.93 27.49 -6.29
C GLU A 55 6.26 26.06 -6.74
N ALA A 56 6.98 25.92 -7.87
CA ALA A 56 7.44 24.62 -8.36
C ALA A 56 8.47 23.99 -7.40
N GLU A 57 9.41 24.78 -6.87
CA GLU A 57 10.40 24.34 -5.88
C GLU A 57 9.73 23.85 -4.59
N ILE A 58 8.74 24.59 -4.08
CA ILE A 58 7.96 24.21 -2.90
C ILE A 58 7.25 22.87 -3.14
N MET A 59 6.55 22.74 -4.27
CA MET A 59 5.78 21.54 -4.61
C MET A 59 6.69 20.31 -4.82
N LEU A 60 7.81 20.48 -5.53
CA LEU A 60 8.77 19.41 -5.76
C LEU A 60 9.44 18.98 -4.44
N SER A 61 9.86 19.93 -3.61
CA SER A 61 10.41 19.65 -2.28
C SER A 61 9.43 18.89 -1.37
N LYS A 62 8.15 19.29 -1.37
CA LYS A 62 7.08 18.58 -0.65
C LYS A 62 6.95 17.15 -1.18
N THR A 63 6.96 16.98 -2.50
CA THR A 63 6.83 15.67 -3.14
C THR A 63 8.02 14.76 -2.83
N LEU A 64 9.26 15.22 -2.95
CA LEU A 64 10.45 14.40 -2.62
C LEU A 64 10.44 13.90 -1.17
N LYS A 65 10.01 14.75 -0.22
CA LYS A 65 9.82 14.34 1.18
C LYS A 65 8.72 13.30 1.33
N TRP A 66 7.59 13.50 0.65
CA TRP A 66 6.47 12.56 0.65
C TRP A 66 6.86 11.20 0.04
N ARG A 67 7.58 11.17 -1.08
CA ARG A 67 8.07 9.94 -1.72
C ARG A 67 8.89 9.09 -0.75
N LYS A 68 9.81 9.72 -0.01
CA LYS A 68 10.61 9.07 1.05
C LYS A 68 9.74 8.51 2.17
N LYS A 69 8.77 9.29 2.65
CA LYS A 69 7.81 8.85 3.69
C LYS A 69 7.00 7.63 3.24
N MET A 70 6.55 7.61 1.98
CA MET A 70 5.74 6.52 1.42
C MET A 70 6.57 5.30 0.98
N LYS A 71 7.91 5.43 0.98
CA LYS A 71 8.88 4.41 0.54
C LYS A 71 8.69 4.01 -0.93
N LEU A 72 8.46 5.00 -1.80
CA LEU A 72 8.17 4.73 -3.21
C LEU A 72 9.31 4.07 -3.97
N ASP A 73 10.55 4.29 -3.57
CA ASP A 73 11.75 3.66 -4.18
C ASP A 73 11.73 2.13 -4.07
N THR A 74 10.90 1.58 -3.17
CA THR A 74 10.73 0.13 -2.95
C THR A 74 9.31 -0.35 -3.24
N ILE A 75 8.45 0.48 -3.88
CA ILE A 75 7.03 0.18 -4.04
C ILE A 75 6.77 -1.08 -4.87
N GLU A 76 7.70 -1.46 -5.76
CA GLU A 76 7.59 -2.70 -6.55
C GLU A 76 7.67 -3.97 -5.70
N GLN A 77 8.27 -3.88 -4.51
CA GLN A 77 8.36 -5.01 -3.58
C GLN A 77 7.04 -5.22 -2.82
N PHE A 78 6.11 -4.26 -2.88
CA PHE A 78 4.79 -4.40 -2.30
C PHE A 78 3.98 -5.43 -3.08
N VAL A 79 3.51 -6.47 -2.39
CA VAL A 79 2.61 -7.46 -2.95
C VAL A 79 1.19 -6.97 -2.72
N GLN A 80 0.49 -6.61 -3.81
CA GLN A 80 -0.93 -6.23 -3.71
C GLN A 80 -1.76 -7.41 -3.17
N PRO A 81 -2.71 -7.17 -2.26
CA PRO A 81 -3.70 -8.18 -1.90
C PRO A 81 -4.41 -8.73 -3.14
N GLU A 82 -4.56 -10.05 -3.22
CA GLU A 82 -5.15 -10.73 -4.40
C GLU A 82 -6.51 -10.15 -4.77
N ALA A 83 -7.32 -9.82 -3.77
CA ALA A 83 -8.64 -9.21 -3.98
C ALA A 83 -8.57 -7.82 -4.62
N ILE A 84 -7.56 -7.01 -4.29
CA ILE A 84 -7.37 -5.71 -4.94
C ILE A 84 -6.99 -5.93 -6.41
N LYS A 85 -6.05 -6.84 -6.66
CA LYS A 85 -5.59 -7.16 -8.01
C LYS A 85 -6.74 -7.67 -8.88
N ASP A 86 -7.51 -8.63 -8.39
CA ASP A 86 -8.52 -9.30 -9.21
C ASP A 86 -9.82 -8.48 -9.38
N TYR A 87 -10.13 -7.56 -8.46
CA TYR A 87 -11.43 -6.86 -8.44
C TYR A 87 -11.37 -5.34 -8.47
N PHE A 88 -10.21 -4.74 -8.20
CA PHE A 88 -10.05 -3.28 -8.08
C PHE A 88 -8.98 -2.70 -9.00
N GLU A 89 -8.35 -3.54 -9.83
CA GLU A 89 -7.29 -3.10 -10.73
C GLU A 89 -7.82 -2.25 -11.90
N LYS A 90 -7.06 -1.20 -12.24
CA LYS A 90 -7.28 -0.41 -13.44
C LYS A 90 -6.81 -1.22 -14.66
N HIS A 91 -7.52 -1.14 -15.77
CA HIS A 91 -7.16 -1.90 -16.96
C HIS A 91 -6.41 -1.02 -17.95
N THR A 92 -5.14 -1.32 -18.20
CA THR A 92 -4.37 -0.64 -19.25
C THR A 92 -4.78 -1.20 -20.62
N ILE A 93 -5.51 -0.41 -21.40
CA ILE A 93 -6.02 -0.86 -22.70
C ILE A 93 -5.08 -0.52 -23.86
N GLY A 94 -4.19 0.47 -23.73
CA GLY A 94 -3.23 0.79 -24.80
C GLY A 94 -2.86 2.26 -24.83
N PHE A 95 -2.61 2.79 -26.02
CA PHE A 95 -2.24 4.19 -26.22
C PHE A 95 -3.23 4.91 -27.15
N ASP A 96 -3.44 6.22 -26.90
CA ASP A 96 -4.22 7.07 -27.80
C ASP A 96 -3.42 7.47 -29.05
N LYS A 97 -4.06 8.18 -29.99
CA LYS A 97 -3.44 8.66 -31.23
C LYS A 97 -2.24 9.59 -31.00
N SER A 98 -2.17 10.22 -29.83
CA SER A 98 -1.07 11.11 -29.41
C SER A 98 -0.07 10.41 -28.48
N GLY A 99 -0.17 9.09 -28.33
CA GLY A 99 0.76 8.27 -27.56
C GLY A 99 0.53 8.21 -26.04
N ASN A 100 -0.55 8.76 -25.51
CA ASN A 100 -0.92 8.77 -24.08
C ASN A 100 -1.44 7.41 -23.64
N LEU A 101 -1.07 6.97 -22.43
CA LEU A 101 -1.45 5.68 -21.87
C LEU A 101 -2.93 5.71 -21.43
N ILE A 102 -3.71 4.73 -21.85
CA ILE A 102 -5.16 4.70 -21.58
C ILE A 102 -5.47 3.64 -20.53
N HIS A 103 -6.16 4.06 -19.47
CA HIS A 103 -6.72 3.21 -18.44
C HIS A 103 -8.25 3.19 -18.50
N TYR A 104 -8.83 2.01 -18.32
CA TYR A 104 -10.26 1.79 -18.17
C TYR A 104 -10.59 1.28 -16.77
N VAL A 105 -11.59 1.87 -16.12
CA VAL A 105 -12.04 1.53 -14.77
C VAL A 105 -13.57 1.34 -14.78
N PRO A 106 -14.08 0.11 -14.61
CA PRO A 106 -15.52 -0.16 -14.55
C PRO A 106 -16.11 0.21 -13.18
N LEU A 107 -16.10 1.50 -12.85
CA LEU A 107 -16.45 2.01 -11.52
C LEU A 107 -17.87 1.60 -11.07
N GLY A 108 -18.83 1.56 -12.00
CA GLY A 108 -20.21 1.16 -11.70
C GLY A 108 -20.37 -0.30 -11.27
N LYS A 109 -19.37 -1.15 -11.54
CA LYS A 109 -19.36 -2.59 -11.23
C LYS A 109 -18.50 -2.94 -10.01
N LEU A 110 -17.96 -1.94 -9.31
CA LEU A 110 -17.16 -2.16 -8.11
C LEU A 110 -18.02 -2.60 -6.92
N ASP A 111 -17.54 -3.60 -6.20
CA ASP A 111 -18.05 -3.98 -4.88
C ASP A 111 -17.30 -3.20 -3.79
N SER A 112 -17.66 -1.92 -3.62
CA SER A 112 -16.99 -1.04 -2.65
C SER A 112 -16.97 -1.62 -1.24
N LYS A 113 -18.06 -2.26 -0.81
CA LYS A 113 -18.12 -2.94 0.49
C LYS A 113 -17.14 -4.10 0.55
N GLY A 114 -17.17 -5.01 -0.43
CA GLY A 114 -16.23 -6.12 -0.50
C GLY A 114 -14.76 -5.66 -0.47
N ILE A 115 -14.45 -4.55 -1.12
CA ILE A 115 -13.10 -3.96 -1.14
C ILE A 115 -12.64 -3.60 0.28
N TYR A 116 -13.49 -2.97 1.09
CA TYR A 116 -13.14 -2.66 2.47
C TYR A 116 -13.11 -3.87 3.38
N MET A 117 -13.75 -4.98 2.98
CA MET A 117 -13.67 -6.24 3.73
C MET A 117 -12.37 -7.00 3.45
N CYS A 118 -11.77 -6.83 2.27
CA CYS A 118 -10.56 -7.55 1.87
C CYS A 118 -9.26 -6.76 2.01
N ALA A 119 -9.33 -5.44 2.20
CA ALA A 119 -8.12 -4.61 2.27
C ALA A 119 -8.27 -3.40 3.19
N LYS A 120 -7.16 -3.02 3.82
CA LYS A 120 -7.06 -1.76 4.57
C LYS A 120 -6.91 -0.59 3.60
N PHE A 121 -7.31 0.61 4.02
CA PHE A 121 -7.10 1.83 3.24
C PHE A 121 -5.63 2.03 2.83
N ALA A 122 -4.69 1.71 3.73
CA ALA A 122 -3.26 1.78 3.44
C ALA A 122 -2.84 0.85 2.29
N ASP A 123 -3.47 -0.33 2.16
CA ASP A 123 -3.18 -1.26 1.06
C ASP A 123 -3.76 -0.74 -0.26
N LEU A 124 -4.94 -0.12 -0.23
CA LEU A 124 -5.55 0.53 -1.40
C LEU A 124 -4.71 1.74 -1.88
N GLU A 125 -4.18 2.52 -0.94
CA GLU A 125 -3.27 3.63 -1.23
C GLU A 125 -1.96 3.12 -1.82
N ARG A 126 -1.32 2.11 -1.21
CA ARG A 126 -0.07 1.52 -1.74
C ARG A 126 -0.26 0.90 -3.11
N SER A 127 -1.40 0.26 -3.37
CA SER A 127 -1.73 -0.31 -4.69
C SER A 127 -1.89 0.78 -5.74
N LEU A 128 -2.58 1.89 -5.41
CA LEU A 128 -2.66 3.06 -6.28
C LEU A 128 -1.27 3.64 -6.61
N LEU A 129 -0.42 3.80 -5.60
CA LEU A 129 0.92 4.35 -5.77
C LEU A 129 1.79 3.42 -6.62
N GLN A 130 1.71 2.11 -6.41
CA GLN A 130 2.41 1.13 -7.24
C GLN A 130 1.96 1.24 -8.70
N ASN A 131 0.65 1.35 -8.94
CA ASN A 131 0.07 1.50 -10.26
C ASN A 131 0.52 2.80 -10.97
N ILE A 132 0.67 3.91 -10.22
CA ILE A 132 1.19 5.17 -10.75
C ILE A 132 2.67 5.04 -11.11
N GLU A 133 3.50 4.46 -10.24
CA GLU A 133 4.94 4.29 -10.50
C GLU A 133 5.19 3.34 -11.67
N GLN A 134 4.35 2.32 -11.86
CA GLN A 134 4.38 1.47 -13.05
C GLN A 134 4.07 2.26 -14.34
N ASP A 135 3.06 3.13 -14.33
CA ASP A 135 2.78 4.00 -15.49
C ASP A 135 3.98 4.88 -15.79
N LEU A 136 4.56 5.52 -14.77
CA LEU A 136 5.73 6.39 -14.94
C LEU A 136 6.88 5.65 -15.63
N LYS A 137 7.12 4.37 -15.31
CA LYS A 137 8.12 3.56 -16.03
C LYS A 137 7.78 3.38 -17.50
N ILE A 138 6.52 3.06 -17.82
CA ILE A 138 6.06 2.90 -19.22
C ILE A 138 6.22 4.23 -19.97
N LEU A 139 5.80 5.34 -19.38
CA LEU A 139 5.88 6.67 -19.98
C LEU A 139 7.35 7.12 -20.16
N LYS A 140 8.21 6.91 -19.16
CA LYS A 140 9.65 7.20 -19.24
C LYS A 140 10.33 6.38 -20.34
N ALA A 141 10.01 5.09 -20.47
CA ALA A 141 10.54 4.25 -21.54
C ALA A 141 10.13 4.77 -22.93
N LYS A 142 8.88 5.24 -23.06
CA LYS A 142 8.36 5.80 -24.30
C LYS A 142 8.97 7.15 -24.67
N ARG A 143 9.31 8.01 -23.70
CA ARG A 143 10.03 9.28 -23.95
C ARG A 143 11.44 9.07 -24.49
N LYS A 144 12.08 7.95 -24.14
CA LYS A 144 13.45 7.63 -24.57
C LYS A 144 13.52 7.11 -26.01
N THR A 145 12.40 6.86 -26.68
CA THR A 145 12.42 6.46 -28.09
C THR A 145 12.73 7.68 -28.97
N PRO A 146 13.47 7.54 -30.09
CA PRO A 146 13.71 8.64 -31.03
C PRO A 146 12.39 9.24 -31.52
N ASN A 147 12.25 10.57 -31.47
CA ASN A 147 11.00 11.30 -31.74
C ASN A 147 9.81 10.80 -30.90
N GLY A 148 10.10 10.29 -29.70
CA GLY A 148 9.11 9.75 -28.79
C GLY A 148 8.20 10.84 -28.26
N PRO A 149 6.88 10.59 -28.13
CA PRO A 149 5.99 11.56 -27.52
C PRO A 149 6.37 11.83 -26.06
N HIS A 150 5.83 12.89 -25.49
CA HIS A 150 5.80 13.12 -24.04
C HIS A 150 4.45 12.66 -23.47
N PRO A 151 4.23 11.35 -23.32
CA PRO A 151 2.91 10.83 -22.99
C PRO A 151 2.55 11.11 -21.53
N ASN A 152 1.25 11.24 -21.34
CA ASN A 152 0.53 11.35 -20.08
C ASN A 152 -0.46 10.17 -19.97
N THR A 153 -1.34 10.19 -18.97
CA THR A 153 -2.41 9.18 -18.80
C THR A 153 -3.79 9.74 -19.17
N ILE A 154 -4.62 8.88 -19.75
CA ILE A 154 -6.05 9.11 -20.01
C ILE A 154 -6.84 8.06 -19.24
N HIS A 155 -7.83 8.49 -18.46
CA HIS A 155 -8.61 7.59 -17.63
C HIS A 155 -10.07 7.58 -18.09
N ILE A 156 -10.63 6.40 -18.33
CA ILE A 156 -12.03 6.18 -18.67
C ILE A 156 -12.72 5.52 -17.48
N TYR A 157 -13.57 6.25 -16.78
CA TYR A 157 -14.39 5.74 -15.68
C TYR A 157 -15.80 5.46 -16.19
N ASP A 158 -16.16 4.18 -16.19
CA ASP A 158 -17.46 3.72 -16.63
C ASP A 158 -18.41 3.53 -15.46
N MET A 159 -19.49 4.31 -15.48
CA MET A 159 -20.48 4.38 -14.42
C MET A 159 -21.66 3.43 -14.65
N GLU A 160 -21.63 2.64 -15.72
CA GLU A 160 -22.67 1.66 -16.01
C GLU A 160 -22.82 0.67 -14.84
N GLY A 161 -24.05 0.54 -14.33
CA GLY A 161 -24.36 -0.32 -13.19
C GLY A 161 -24.17 0.33 -11.82
N LEU A 162 -23.71 1.59 -11.75
CA LEU A 162 -23.52 2.29 -10.48
C LEU A 162 -24.85 2.42 -9.73
N THR A 163 -24.92 1.77 -8.57
CA THR A 163 -26.08 1.84 -7.68
C THR A 163 -26.06 3.11 -6.84
N PHE A 164 -27.23 3.56 -6.36
CA PHE A 164 -27.31 4.68 -5.43
C PHE A 164 -26.47 4.42 -4.17
N ALA A 165 -26.49 3.20 -3.63
CA ALA A 165 -25.72 2.83 -2.44
C ALA A 165 -24.22 3.05 -2.63
N ASN A 166 -23.67 2.61 -3.77
CA ASN A 166 -22.24 2.80 -4.08
C ASN A 166 -21.94 4.27 -4.44
N ALA A 167 -22.84 4.97 -5.12
CA ALA A 167 -22.67 6.38 -5.47
C ALA A 167 -22.62 7.30 -4.23
N THR A 168 -23.30 6.92 -3.15
CA THR A 168 -23.31 7.66 -1.87
C THR A 168 -22.41 7.03 -0.80
N ASP A 169 -21.60 6.03 -1.16
CA ASP A 169 -20.69 5.40 -0.22
C ASP A 169 -19.59 6.39 0.18
N LYS A 170 -19.59 6.77 1.47
CA LYS A 170 -18.69 7.80 1.99
C LYS A 170 -17.22 7.40 1.80
N LYS A 171 -16.88 6.16 2.12
CA LYS A 171 -15.50 5.66 2.00
C LYS A 171 -15.02 5.67 0.55
N GLY A 172 -15.91 5.34 -0.39
CA GLY A 172 -15.60 5.34 -1.82
C GLY A 172 -15.35 6.75 -2.35
N ILE A 173 -16.17 7.70 -1.91
CA ILE A 173 -15.98 9.12 -2.20
C ILE A 173 -14.67 9.63 -1.59
N GLU A 174 -14.38 9.30 -0.34
CA GLU A 174 -13.13 9.67 0.33
C GLU A 174 -11.89 9.09 -0.38
N TYR A 175 -11.92 7.82 -0.79
CA TYR A 175 -10.84 7.21 -1.56
C TYR A 175 -10.66 7.89 -2.93
N MET A 176 -11.75 8.19 -3.64
CA MET A 176 -11.69 8.89 -4.92
C MET A 176 -11.06 10.28 -4.78
N ILE A 177 -11.47 11.06 -3.78
CA ILE A 177 -10.89 12.37 -3.48
C ILE A 177 -9.41 12.22 -3.14
N HIS A 178 -9.06 11.26 -2.28
CA HIS A 178 -7.67 10.98 -1.91
C HIS A 178 -6.79 10.68 -3.12
N ALA A 179 -7.27 9.81 -4.02
CA ALA A 179 -6.55 9.49 -5.25
C ALA A 179 -6.32 10.72 -6.12
N LEU A 180 -7.33 11.58 -6.29
CA LEU A 180 -7.23 12.80 -7.09
C LEU A 180 -6.28 13.84 -6.44
N ILE A 181 -6.27 13.95 -5.11
CA ILE A 181 -5.32 14.79 -4.37
C ILE A 181 -3.89 14.30 -4.60
N ILE A 182 -3.64 12.98 -4.59
CA ILE A 182 -2.31 12.42 -4.90
C ILE A 182 -1.85 12.85 -6.30
N TYR A 183 -2.70 12.73 -7.32
CA TYR A 183 -2.37 13.21 -8.67
C TYR A 183 -2.06 14.71 -8.69
N GLN A 184 -2.91 15.51 -8.06
CA GLN A 184 -2.79 16.98 -8.05
C GLN A 184 -1.54 17.47 -7.31
N GLU A 185 -1.18 16.86 -6.18
CA GLU A 185 -0.10 17.33 -5.31
C GLU A 185 1.28 16.74 -5.64
N HIS A 186 1.34 15.54 -6.21
CA HIS A 186 2.59 14.78 -6.32
C HIS A 186 2.94 14.34 -7.74
N TYR A 187 1.99 14.35 -8.66
CA TYR A 187 2.21 13.93 -10.04
C TYR A 187 1.67 14.98 -11.02
N PRO A 188 2.19 16.24 -10.97
CA PRO A 188 1.76 17.29 -11.86
C PRO A 188 1.96 16.86 -13.31
N GLU A 189 1.05 17.29 -14.17
CA GLU A 189 1.01 16.92 -15.59
C GLU A 189 0.83 15.43 -15.90
N LEU A 190 0.84 14.49 -14.95
CA LEU A 190 0.69 13.07 -15.28
C LEU A 190 -0.65 12.75 -15.94
N LEU A 191 -1.74 13.31 -15.43
CA LEU A 191 -3.10 13.09 -15.92
C LEU A 191 -3.44 14.09 -17.03
N LYS A 192 -3.65 13.61 -18.27
CA LYS A 192 -4.08 14.44 -19.41
C LYS A 192 -5.57 14.76 -19.34
N CYS A 193 -6.41 13.74 -19.26
CA CYS A 193 -7.85 13.89 -19.14
C CYS A 193 -8.54 12.67 -18.52
N ILE A 194 -9.75 12.91 -18.03
CA ILE A 194 -10.66 11.90 -17.49
C ILE A 194 -11.96 11.93 -18.29
N TYR A 195 -12.36 10.78 -18.84
CA TYR A 195 -13.68 10.55 -19.42
C TYR A 195 -14.54 9.79 -18.42
N VAL A 196 -15.61 10.41 -17.93
CA VAL A 196 -16.62 9.73 -17.10
C VAL A 196 -17.83 9.44 -17.99
N ILE A 197 -18.10 8.16 -18.23
CA ILE A 197 -19.12 7.70 -19.20
C ILE A 197 -20.26 6.97 -18.50
N ASN A 198 -21.41 6.84 -19.17
CA ASN A 198 -22.60 6.15 -18.65
C ASN A 198 -23.12 6.72 -17.31
N ILE A 199 -23.01 8.03 -17.14
CA ILE A 199 -23.41 8.70 -15.89
C ILE A 199 -24.92 8.53 -15.64
N SER A 200 -25.27 8.03 -14.46
CA SER A 200 -26.65 8.00 -13.96
C SER A 200 -27.02 9.33 -13.27
N SER A 201 -28.31 9.59 -13.11
CA SER A 201 -28.82 10.82 -12.48
C SER A 201 -28.33 11.03 -11.04
N TYR A 202 -27.96 9.96 -10.32
CA TYR A 202 -27.49 10.03 -8.94
C TYR A 202 -26.02 10.44 -8.81
N PHE A 203 -25.23 10.40 -9.89
CA PHE A 203 -23.81 10.80 -9.88
C PHE A 203 -23.61 12.29 -9.54
N MET A 204 -24.64 13.12 -9.70
CA MET A 204 -24.59 14.54 -9.35
C MET A 204 -24.23 14.78 -7.88
N ILE A 205 -24.56 13.84 -6.98
CA ILE A 205 -24.29 13.95 -5.53
C ILE A 205 -22.77 13.88 -5.24
N PRO A 206 -22.05 12.78 -5.54
CA PRO A 206 -20.60 12.74 -5.33
C PRO A 206 -19.85 13.76 -6.19
N CYS A 207 -20.33 14.05 -7.40
CA CYS A 207 -19.70 15.04 -8.29
C CYS A 207 -19.66 16.45 -7.67
N SER A 208 -20.69 16.86 -6.94
CA SER A 208 -20.67 18.15 -6.24
C SER A 208 -19.60 18.21 -5.15
N ILE A 209 -19.38 17.10 -4.43
CA ILE A 209 -18.37 17.02 -3.36
C ILE A 209 -16.98 17.04 -3.99
N VAL A 210 -16.75 16.18 -4.98
CA VAL A 210 -15.47 16.10 -5.71
C VAL A 210 -15.11 17.47 -6.30
N LYS A 211 -16.06 18.16 -6.93
CA LYS A 211 -15.84 19.52 -7.48
C LYS A 211 -15.36 20.53 -6.45
N SER A 212 -15.81 20.43 -5.19
CA SER A 212 -15.38 21.36 -4.14
C SER A 212 -13.96 21.10 -3.63
N CYS A 213 -13.41 19.90 -3.87
CA CYS A 213 -12.10 19.49 -3.36
C CYS A 213 -10.98 19.57 -4.40
N LEU A 214 -11.29 19.68 -5.70
CA LEU A 214 -10.30 19.69 -6.78
C LEU A 214 -9.96 21.10 -7.24
N ALA A 215 -8.71 21.29 -7.66
CA ALA A 215 -8.29 22.51 -8.32
C ALA A 215 -9.02 22.70 -9.65
N PRO A 216 -9.31 23.95 -10.08
CA PRO A 216 -9.93 24.23 -11.37
C PRO A 216 -9.21 23.57 -12.56
N SER A 217 -7.87 23.57 -12.53
CA SER A 217 -7.04 22.98 -13.58
C SER A 217 -7.21 21.46 -13.74
N LEU A 218 -7.59 20.75 -12.67
CA LEU A 218 -7.92 19.33 -12.73
C LEU A 218 -9.37 19.12 -13.17
N LEU A 219 -10.29 19.99 -12.75
CA LEU A 219 -11.70 19.92 -13.17
C LEU A 219 -11.89 20.13 -14.68
N GLU A 220 -11.11 21.04 -15.28
CA GLU A 220 -11.09 21.28 -16.72
C GLU A 220 -10.64 20.05 -17.53
N ARG A 221 -9.95 19.09 -16.88
CA ARG A 221 -9.51 17.84 -17.51
C ARG A 221 -10.57 16.73 -17.45
N VAL A 222 -11.71 16.96 -16.80
CA VAL A 222 -12.78 15.95 -16.65
C VAL A 222 -13.92 16.23 -17.60
N THR A 223 -14.25 15.26 -18.44
CA THR A 223 -15.41 15.32 -19.35
C THR A 223 -16.46 14.30 -18.94
N PHE A 224 -17.71 14.74 -18.84
CA PHE A 224 -18.83 13.94 -18.35
C PHE A 224 -19.80 13.60 -19.48
N PHE A 225 -20.18 12.34 -19.58
CA PHE A 225 -21.15 11.85 -20.56
C PHE A 225 -22.25 11.02 -19.89
N GLY A 226 -23.48 11.25 -20.32
CA GLY A 226 -24.61 10.37 -20.00
C GLY A 226 -24.52 9.03 -20.77
N PRO A 227 -25.65 8.44 -21.18
CA PRO A 227 -25.64 7.20 -21.95
C PRO A 227 -25.12 7.35 -23.39
N ASP A 228 -25.15 8.57 -23.94
CA ASP A 228 -24.85 8.86 -25.35
C ASP A 228 -23.64 9.81 -25.53
N GLY A 229 -23.08 9.84 -26.74
CA GLY A 229 -22.05 10.80 -27.18
C GLY A 229 -20.61 10.49 -26.76
N TRP A 230 -20.42 9.61 -25.77
CA TRP A 230 -19.07 9.24 -25.30
C TRP A 230 -18.30 8.37 -26.30
N LYS A 231 -18.98 7.54 -27.10
CA LYS A 231 -18.31 6.67 -28.09
C LYS A 231 -17.60 7.49 -29.15
N GLU A 232 -18.28 8.49 -29.69
CA GLU A 232 -17.74 9.41 -30.70
C GLU A 232 -16.58 10.23 -30.13
N ALA A 233 -16.72 10.72 -28.89
CA ALA A 233 -15.66 11.40 -28.17
C ALA A 233 -14.42 10.51 -27.97
N LEU A 234 -14.57 9.27 -27.52
CA LEU A 234 -13.45 8.33 -27.37
C LEU A 234 -12.79 8.02 -28.72
N LEU A 235 -13.57 7.74 -29.78
CA LEU A 235 -13.03 7.46 -31.12
C LEU A 235 -12.34 8.66 -31.77
N SER A 236 -12.65 9.89 -31.34
CA SER A 236 -11.96 11.08 -31.83
C SER A 236 -10.48 11.08 -31.42
N VAL A 237 -10.15 10.56 -30.24
CA VAL A 237 -8.78 10.56 -29.68
C VAL A 237 -8.10 9.18 -29.64
N ILE A 238 -8.87 8.10 -29.63
CA ILE A 238 -8.39 6.70 -29.57
C ILE A 238 -8.65 6.02 -30.92
N ASP A 239 -7.66 5.28 -31.43
CA ASP A 239 -7.85 4.47 -32.64
C ASP A 239 -8.85 3.34 -32.39
N ALA A 240 -9.73 3.10 -33.37
CA ALA A 240 -10.79 2.10 -33.26
C ALA A 240 -10.22 0.69 -33.01
N ASP A 241 -9.06 0.36 -33.56
CA ASP A 241 -8.41 -0.95 -33.38
C ASP A 241 -7.76 -1.11 -32.00
N VAL A 242 -7.53 -0.01 -31.26
CA VAL A 242 -7.06 -0.04 -29.86
C VAL A 242 -8.22 -0.13 -28.89
N LEU A 243 -9.31 0.61 -29.15
CA LEU A 243 -10.46 0.72 -28.27
C LEU A 243 -11.30 -0.57 -28.27
N PRO A 244 -11.62 -1.16 -27.10
CA PRO A 244 -12.54 -2.30 -26.99
C PRO A 244 -13.87 -2.06 -27.70
N ALA A 245 -14.42 -3.10 -28.34
CA ALA A 245 -15.68 -3.04 -29.06
C ALA A 245 -16.86 -2.61 -28.17
N PHE A 246 -16.89 -3.05 -26.91
CA PHE A 246 -17.92 -2.60 -25.95
C PHE A 246 -17.83 -1.09 -25.62
N LEU A 247 -16.67 -0.45 -25.85
CA LEU A 247 -16.47 0.99 -25.74
C LEU A 247 -16.66 1.74 -27.08
N GLY A 248 -17.16 1.08 -28.11
CA GLY A 248 -17.41 1.66 -29.43
C GLY A 248 -16.26 1.51 -30.43
N GLY A 249 -15.17 0.82 -30.08
CA GLY A 249 -14.09 0.50 -31.01
C GLY A 249 -14.32 -0.80 -31.79
N LYS A 250 -13.21 -1.42 -32.22
CA LYS A 250 -13.16 -2.66 -33.00
C LYS A 250 -12.36 -3.75 -32.31
N ARG A 251 -11.63 -3.44 -31.23
CA ARG A 251 -10.81 -4.44 -30.55
C ARG A 251 -11.68 -5.50 -29.90
N THR A 252 -11.26 -6.75 -30.07
CA THR A 252 -11.85 -7.94 -29.43
C THR A 252 -10.72 -8.80 -28.86
N ASP A 253 -11.06 -9.76 -28.00
CA ASP A 253 -10.12 -10.82 -27.61
C ASP A 253 -9.74 -11.69 -28.82
N PRO A 254 -8.68 -12.51 -28.75
CA PRO A 254 -8.29 -13.41 -29.83
C PRO A 254 -9.41 -14.38 -30.31
N ASP A 255 -10.38 -14.68 -29.46
CA ASP A 255 -11.55 -15.51 -29.76
C ASP A 255 -12.74 -14.72 -30.36
N GLY A 256 -12.57 -13.41 -30.59
CA GLY A 256 -13.59 -12.50 -31.11
C GLY A 256 -14.53 -11.92 -30.05
N ASN A 257 -14.29 -12.15 -28.75
CA ASN A 257 -15.15 -11.61 -27.69
C ASN A 257 -15.05 -10.07 -27.61
N PRO A 258 -16.17 -9.34 -27.79
CA PRO A 258 -16.17 -7.87 -27.81
C PRO A 258 -15.96 -7.24 -26.44
N GLN A 259 -16.05 -8.02 -25.35
CA GLN A 259 -15.85 -7.57 -23.97
C GLN A 259 -14.36 -7.49 -23.58
N CYS A 260 -13.46 -8.02 -24.40
CA CYS A 260 -12.02 -7.99 -24.16
C CYS A 260 -11.64 -8.50 -22.75
N LYS A 261 -12.17 -9.65 -22.34
CA LYS A 261 -12.00 -10.23 -20.99
C LYS A 261 -10.55 -10.60 -20.67
N THR A 262 -9.68 -10.72 -21.67
CA THR A 262 -8.24 -10.95 -21.45
C THR A 262 -7.52 -9.71 -20.91
N ILE A 263 -8.12 -8.53 -21.06
CA ILE A 263 -7.55 -7.24 -20.64
C ILE A 263 -8.44 -6.44 -19.70
N VAL A 264 -9.75 -6.69 -19.70
CA VAL A 264 -10.75 -6.01 -18.86
C VAL A 264 -11.49 -7.05 -18.03
N MET A 265 -11.31 -6.99 -16.73
CA MET A 265 -12.11 -7.75 -15.79
C MET A 265 -13.46 -7.05 -15.60
N PRO A 266 -14.58 -7.78 -15.59
CA PRO A 266 -15.91 -7.20 -15.50
C PRO A 266 -16.26 -6.60 -14.13
N GLY A 267 -15.35 -6.71 -13.15
CA GLY A 267 -15.64 -6.42 -11.74
C GLY A 267 -16.63 -7.44 -11.15
N GLY A 268 -17.42 -7.01 -10.17
CA GLY A 268 -18.43 -7.83 -9.52
C GLY A 268 -18.20 -8.04 -8.03
N LYS A 269 -19.07 -8.85 -7.41
CA LYS A 269 -19.00 -9.16 -5.97
C LYS A 269 -17.68 -9.86 -5.65
N ILE A 270 -16.97 -9.39 -4.64
CA ILE A 270 -15.75 -10.02 -4.18
C ILE A 270 -16.10 -11.32 -3.44
N ASP A 271 -15.35 -12.38 -3.72
CA ASP A 271 -15.51 -13.65 -3.02
C ASP A 271 -15.16 -13.48 -1.53
N GLU A 272 -16.05 -13.94 -0.66
CA GLU A 272 -15.92 -13.81 0.79
C GLU A 272 -14.67 -14.50 1.34
N LYS A 273 -14.08 -15.46 0.59
CA LYS A 273 -12.78 -16.05 0.93
C LYS A 273 -11.64 -15.03 1.06
N TYR A 274 -11.76 -13.87 0.40
CA TYR A 274 -10.78 -12.81 0.44
C TYR A 274 -11.00 -11.84 1.62
N TYR A 275 -12.07 -11.99 2.39
CA TYR A 275 -12.38 -11.07 3.46
C TYR A 275 -11.40 -11.29 4.62
N ILE A 276 -10.51 -10.33 4.82
CA ILE A 276 -9.61 -10.28 5.98
C ILE A 276 -10.31 -9.69 7.20
N HIS A 277 -11.37 -8.92 6.96
CA HIS A 277 -12.24 -8.35 7.96
C HIS A 277 -13.50 -9.19 8.11
N LYS A 278 -14.00 -9.35 9.34
CA LYS A 278 -15.25 -10.08 9.59
C LYS A 278 -16.45 -9.17 9.38
N SER A 279 -17.55 -9.73 8.84
CA SER A 279 -18.78 -9.00 8.55
C SER A 279 -19.36 -8.30 9.78
N LYS A 280 -20.07 -7.18 9.57
CA LYS A 280 -20.90 -6.47 10.56
C LYS A 280 -21.53 -7.40 11.62
N ASN A 281 -21.25 -7.11 12.90
CA ASN A 281 -21.68 -7.86 14.08
C ASN A 281 -20.94 -9.20 14.33
N SER A 282 -19.74 -9.40 13.78
CA SER A 282 -18.99 -10.64 14.00
C SER A 282 -18.64 -10.85 15.48
N LEU A 283 -18.41 -9.75 16.21
CA LEU A 283 -18.06 -9.81 17.62
C LEU A 283 -19.25 -10.05 18.54
N VAL A 284 -20.48 -9.72 18.10
CA VAL A 284 -21.68 -9.84 18.95
C VAL A 284 -21.84 -11.26 19.50
N ASN A 285 -21.43 -12.25 18.72
CA ASN A 285 -21.52 -13.67 19.09
C ASN A 285 -20.15 -14.34 19.28
N ALA A 286 -19.04 -13.60 19.24
CA ALA A 286 -17.71 -14.18 19.35
C ALA A 286 -17.32 -14.47 20.82
N PRO A 287 -16.58 -15.57 21.08
CA PRO A 287 -16.18 -15.93 22.44
C PRO A 287 -15.23 -14.88 23.04
N GLY A 288 -15.43 -14.57 24.32
CA GLY A 288 -14.60 -13.62 25.08
C GLY A 288 -14.90 -12.14 24.81
N VAL A 289 -15.91 -11.83 23.99
CA VAL A 289 -16.34 -10.45 23.72
C VAL A 289 -17.20 -9.91 24.86
N LYS A 290 -16.92 -8.67 25.25
CA LYS A 290 -17.68 -7.87 26.20
C LYS A 290 -18.51 -6.83 25.45
N LYS A 291 -19.68 -6.50 26.01
CA LYS A 291 -20.54 -5.42 25.52
C LYS A 291 -20.40 -4.19 26.42
N LEU A 292 -20.24 -3.02 25.80
CA LEU A 292 -20.23 -1.71 26.45
C LEU A 292 -21.27 -0.82 25.78
N VAL A 293 -22.08 -0.12 26.58
CA VAL A 293 -23.01 0.90 26.08
C VAL A 293 -22.60 2.23 26.67
N LEU A 294 -22.14 3.15 25.82
CA LEU A 294 -21.78 4.50 26.20
C LEU A 294 -22.94 5.45 25.96
N ALA A 295 -23.34 6.19 26.98
CA ALA A 295 -24.29 7.27 26.83
C ALA A 295 -23.72 8.38 25.94
N ARG A 296 -24.58 9.32 25.50
CA ARG A 296 -24.10 10.55 24.87
C ARG A 296 -23.27 11.36 25.87
N ALA A 297 -22.33 12.16 25.37
CA ALA A 297 -21.48 13.00 26.22
C ALA A 297 -20.74 12.24 27.34
N SER A 298 -20.38 10.97 27.10
CA SER A 298 -19.68 10.12 28.08
C SER A 298 -18.53 9.35 27.45
N PHE A 299 -17.65 8.80 28.27
CA PHE A 299 -16.56 7.93 27.87
C PHE A 299 -16.44 6.75 28.84
N SER A 300 -15.65 5.73 28.48
CA SER A 300 -15.28 4.62 29.37
C SER A 300 -13.79 4.39 29.29
N GLU A 301 -13.20 4.19 30.46
CA GLU A 301 -11.81 3.78 30.64
C GLU A 301 -11.79 2.32 31.07
N ILE A 302 -11.00 1.51 30.38
CA ILE A 302 -10.77 0.11 30.73
C ILE A 302 -9.31 -0.01 31.15
N GLU A 303 -9.10 -0.24 32.43
CA GLU A 303 -7.77 -0.42 32.99
C GLU A 303 -7.25 -1.85 32.75
N LEU A 304 -6.03 -1.93 32.25
CA LEU A 304 -5.27 -3.13 31.95
C LEU A 304 -3.97 -3.10 32.76
N GLU A 305 -3.85 -3.99 33.74
CA GLU A 305 -2.66 -4.08 34.58
C GLU A 305 -1.59 -4.96 33.93
N ILE A 306 -0.53 -4.33 33.42
CA ILE A 306 0.58 -5.03 32.76
C ILE A 306 1.64 -5.41 33.79
N LYS A 307 1.89 -6.70 33.96
CA LYS A 307 2.82 -7.21 34.98
C LYS A 307 4.28 -7.33 34.51
N GLU A 308 4.49 -7.46 33.21
CA GLU A 308 5.81 -7.71 32.63
C GLU A 308 6.07 -6.71 31.49
N ASP A 309 7.21 -6.02 31.56
CA ASP A 309 7.71 -5.16 30.48
C ASP A 309 7.84 -5.96 29.17
N GLY A 310 7.49 -5.34 28.05
CA GLY A 310 7.48 -5.98 26.74
C GLY A 310 6.23 -6.83 26.44
N SER A 311 5.23 -6.87 27.34
CA SER A 311 3.92 -7.49 27.04
C SER A 311 3.22 -6.78 25.88
N LEU A 312 2.38 -7.49 25.14
CA LEU A 312 1.52 -6.91 24.12
C LEU A 312 0.12 -6.67 24.70
N ILE A 313 -0.49 -5.54 24.38
CA ILE A 313 -1.93 -5.35 24.45
C ILE A 313 -2.47 -5.57 23.05
N GLU A 314 -3.38 -6.54 22.91
CA GLU A 314 -4.14 -6.76 21.68
C GLU A 314 -5.58 -6.36 21.92
N TRP A 315 -6.17 -5.65 20.96
CA TRP A 315 -7.58 -5.30 21.00
C TRP A 315 -8.27 -5.69 19.70
N GLU A 316 -9.55 -6.00 19.85
CA GLU A 316 -10.49 -6.08 18.75
C GLU A 316 -11.83 -5.51 19.21
N PHE A 317 -12.42 -4.57 18.47
CA PHE A 317 -13.74 -4.02 18.79
C PHE A 317 -14.58 -3.68 17.55
N GLU A 318 -15.89 -3.67 17.75
CA GLU A 318 -16.92 -3.27 16.78
C GLU A 318 -17.91 -2.34 17.48
N THR A 319 -18.46 -1.40 16.73
CA THR A 319 -19.54 -0.51 17.13
C THR A 319 -20.76 -0.88 16.31
N LYS A 320 -21.91 -0.96 16.97
CA LYS A 320 -23.17 -1.27 16.28
C LYS A 320 -23.59 -0.14 15.33
N THR A 321 -23.22 1.10 15.65
CA THR A 321 -23.54 2.26 14.84
C THR A 321 -22.46 3.34 14.93
N ARG A 322 -21.93 3.74 13.77
CA ARG A 322 -21.02 4.88 13.57
C ARG A 322 -19.71 4.75 14.36
N ASP A 323 -18.87 5.75 14.20
CA ASP A 323 -17.60 5.89 14.88
C ASP A 323 -17.63 5.85 16.41
N ILE A 324 -16.50 5.56 17.03
CA ILE A 324 -16.22 5.77 18.45
C ILE A 324 -14.84 6.42 18.59
N GLY A 325 -14.64 7.31 19.55
CA GLY A 325 -13.28 7.74 19.88
C GLY A 325 -12.54 6.58 20.55
N PHE A 326 -11.36 6.22 20.07
CA PHE A 326 -10.55 5.13 20.62
C PHE A 326 -9.10 5.58 20.82
N GLY A 327 -8.53 5.30 21.99
CA GLY A 327 -7.14 5.59 22.30
C GLY A 327 -6.59 4.66 23.38
N VAL A 328 -5.26 4.59 23.47
CA VAL A 328 -4.54 3.78 24.47
C VAL A 328 -3.56 4.67 25.22
N TYR A 329 -3.57 4.57 26.55
CA TYR A 329 -2.78 5.41 27.45
C TYR A 329 -2.00 4.56 28.45
N TYR A 330 -0.88 5.08 28.94
CA TYR A 330 -0.17 4.57 30.09
C TYR A 330 -0.32 5.54 31.25
N LYS A 331 -0.75 5.02 32.40
CA LYS A 331 -0.96 5.81 33.61
C LYS A 331 0.35 5.87 34.40
N LYS A 332 1.04 7.01 34.32
CA LYS A 332 2.28 7.27 35.07
C LYS A 332 1.97 8.11 36.30
N ILE A 333 2.42 7.67 37.47
CA ILE A 333 2.39 8.51 38.67
C ILE A 333 3.69 9.33 38.69
N GLU A 334 3.58 10.65 38.60
CA GLU A 334 4.69 11.58 38.61
C GLU A 334 4.42 12.64 39.70
N ASN A 335 5.29 12.71 40.71
CA ASN A 335 5.13 13.60 41.88
C ASN A 335 3.80 13.43 42.66
N GLY A 336 3.23 12.22 42.65
CA GLY A 336 1.95 11.93 43.31
C GLY A 336 0.71 12.32 42.51
N GLU A 337 0.89 12.90 41.31
CA GLU A 337 -0.19 13.15 40.36
C GLU A 337 -0.22 12.06 39.28
N GLU A 338 -1.44 11.67 38.89
CA GLU A 338 -1.65 10.72 37.80
C GLU A 338 -1.57 11.46 36.46
N LYS A 339 -0.63 11.05 35.62
CA LYS A 339 -0.44 11.59 34.28
C LYS A 339 -0.66 10.49 33.25
N MET A 340 -1.57 10.75 32.32
CA MET A 340 -1.85 9.86 31.19
C MET A 340 -0.87 10.16 30.06
N ILE A 341 -0.03 9.19 29.73
CA ILE A 341 0.87 9.23 28.58
C ILE A 341 0.15 8.57 27.42
N GLU A 342 -0.08 9.31 26.33
CA GLU A 342 -0.70 8.77 25.12
C GLU A 342 0.24 7.79 24.41
N LEU A 343 -0.24 6.56 24.21
CA LEU A 343 0.50 5.48 23.52
C LEU A 343 -0.05 5.26 22.10
N VAL A 344 -1.38 5.26 21.97
CA VAL A 344 -2.11 5.26 20.71
C VAL A 344 -3.02 6.48 20.72
N PRO A 345 -2.92 7.37 19.72
CA PRO A 345 -3.65 8.62 19.70
C PRO A 345 -5.16 8.41 19.67
N LEU A 346 -5.89 9.30 20.35
CA LEU A 346 -7.35 9.27 20.33
C LEU A 346 -7.89 9.64 18.94
N LEU A 347 -8.36 8.63 18.21
CA LEU A 347 -8.92 8.79 16.87
C LEU A 347 -10.39 8.37 16.84
N ARG A 348 -11.17 9.00 15.96
CA ARG A 348 -12.55 8.58 15.69
C ARG A 348 -12.52 7.44 14.67
N ILE A 349 -12.87 6.23 15.13
CA ILE A 349 -12.80 5.01 14.34
C ILE A 349 -14.21 4.50 14.06
N ASP A 350 -14.55 4.33 12.79
CA ASP A 350 -15.80 3.70 12.34
C ASP A 350 -15.59 2.23 11.98
N THR A 351 -16.39 1.36 12.60
CA THR A 351 -16.31 -0.10 12.47
C THR A 351 -17.57 -0.69 11.81
N GLU A 352 -18.33 0.15 11.08
CA GLU A 352 -19.60 -0.25 10.45
C GLU A 352 -19.49 -1.49 9.56
N ASP A 353 -18.34 -1.67 8.90
CA ASP A 353 -18.11 -2.78 7.97
C ASP A 353 -17.19 -3.87 8.57
N TYR A 354 -16.27 -3.51 9.48
CA TYR A 354 -15.24 -4.40 10.01
C TYR A 354 -14.92 -4.15 11.49
N SER A 355 -14.41 -5.17 12.20
CA SER A 355 -13.82 -5.00 13.52
C SER A 355 -12.48 -4.25 13.46
N GLU A 356 -12.32 -3.25 14.31
CA GLU A 356 -11.03 -2.59 14.52
C GLU A 356 -10.15 -3.50 15.35
N THR A 357 -8.95 -3.82 14.84
CA THR A 357 -7.97 -4.66 15.51
C THR A 357 -6.64 -3.94 15.64
N GLY A 358 -5.96 -4.08 16.76
CA GLY A 358 -4.60 -3.57 16.89
C GLY A 358 -3.79 -4.22 18.00
N VAL A 359 -2.51 -3.90 17.98
CA VAL A 359 -1.51 -4.40 18.92
C VAL A 359 -0.63 -3.24 19.37
N TYR A 360 -0.28 -3.23 20.66
CA TYR A 360 0.69 -2.30 21.21
C TYR A 360 1.66 -3.03 22.13
N LYS A 361 2.97 -2.81 21.96
CA LYS A 361 4.00 -3.37 22.83
C LYS A 361 4.26 -2.42 23.99
N CYS A 362 3.88 -2.84 25.19
CA CYS A 362 4.10 -2.09 26.42
C CYS A 362 5.59 -2.09 26.78
N GLU A 363 6.24 -0.92 26.73
CA GLU A 363 7.63 -0.79 27.16
C GLU A 363 7.78 -0.94 28.68
N ASN A 364 6.76 -0.54 29.43
CA ASN A 364 6.78 -0.54 30.88
C ASN A 364 5.60 -1.36 31.43
N SER A 365 5.81 -2.04 32.54
CA SER A 365 4.77 -2.60 33.39
C SER A 365 4.04 -1.49 34.15
N GLY A 366 2.81 -1.78 34.57
CA GLY A 366 1.91 -0.85 35.24
C GLY A 366 0.58 -0.70 34.51
N THR A 367 -0.22 0.25 34.99
CA THR A 367 -1.60 0.43 34.54
C THR A 367 -1.66 1.11 33.18
N HIS A 368 -2.23 0.42 32.20
CA HIS A 368 -2.57 0.95 30.89
C HIS A 368 -4.08 1.14 30.81
N THR A 369 -4.53 2.13 30.05
CA THR A 369 -5.94 2.44 29.92
C THR A 369 -6.35 2.44 28.46
N ILE A 370 -7.39 1.68 28.13
CA ILE A 370 -8.09 1.79 26.85
C ILE A 370 -9.26 2.74 27.02
N LEU A 371 -9.31 3.78 26.20
CA LEU A 371 -10.36 4.78 26.22
C LEU A 371 -11.32 4.56 25.06
N PHE A 372 -12.61 4.39 25.36
CA PHE A 372 -13.70 4.55 24.41
C PHE A 372 -14.44 5.86 24.69
N ASP A 373 -14.40 6.80 23.76
CA ASP A 373 -14.93 8.16 23.93
C ASP A 373 -16.16 8.41 23.05
N ASN A 374 -17.28 8.75 23.69
CA ASN A 374 -18.52 9.23 23.06
C ASN A 374 -18.90 10.65 23.54
N SER A 375 -17.93 11.39 24.10
CA SER A 375 -18.12 12.76 24.61
C SER A 375 -18.63 13.73 23.54
N TYR A 376 -18.23 13.49 22.28
CA TYR A 376 -18.60 14.31 21.13
C TYR A 376 -20.02 14.08 20.59
N SER A 377 -20.73 13.03 21.01
CA SER A 377 -22.09 12.78 20.52
C SER A 377 -23.12 13.58 21.30
N TRP A 378 -23.94 14.36 20.58
CA TRP A 378 -24.93 15.25 21.21
C TRP A 378 -26.28 14.57 21.46
N ILE A 379 -26.61 13.52 20.71
CA ILE A 379 -27.96 12.94 20.68
C ILE A 379 -27.97 11.46 21.01
N ARG A 380 -26.90 10.71 20.71
CA ARG A 380 -26.96 9.23 20.64
C ARG A 380 -25.98 8.55 21.59
N SER A 381 -26.42 7.46 22.19
CA SER A 381 -25.56 6.45 22.80
C SER A 381 -24.86 5.61 21.73
N LYS A 382 -23.79 4.92 22.11
CA LYS A 382 -23.04 3.98 21.27
C LYS A 382 -22.95 2.62 21.94
N GLU A 383 -23.15 1.57 21.17
CA GLU A 383 -23.07 0.18 21.61
C GLU A 383 -21.81 -0.43 20.98
N ILE A 384 -20.89 -0.89 21.82
CA ILE A 384 -19.54 -1.35 21.47
C ILE A 384 -19.41 -2.81 21.94
N TYR A 385 -18.85 -3.65 21.09
CA TYR A 385 -18.50 -5.03 21.37
C TYR A 385 -16.99 -5.15 21.26
N TYR A 386 -16.30 -5.54 22.32
CA TYR A 386 -14.84 -5.54 22.34
C TYR A 386 -14.27 -6.75 23.06
N ARG A 387 -13.07 -7.15 22.69
CA ARG A 387 -12.22 -8.07 23.44
C ARG A 387 -10.80 -7.54 23.48
N MET A 388 -10.11 -7.83 24.57
CA MET A 388 -8.74 -7.38 24.80
C MET A 388 -7.96 -8.55 25.40
N LYS A 389 -6.72 -8.72 24.94
CA LYS A 389 -5.78 -9.73 25.44
C LYS A 389 -4.49 -9.03 25.85
N ILE A 390 -3.92 -9.44 26.97
CA ILE A 390 -2.54 -9.11 27.34
C ILE A 390 -1.71 -10.37 27.03
N VAL A 391 -0.66 -10.24 26.22
CA VAL A 391 0.23 -11.35 25.85
C VAL A 391 1.60 -11.11 26.46
N PRO A 392 1.96 -11.80 27.56
CA PRO A 392 3.29 -11.67 28.17
C PRO A 392 4.41 -12.14 27.24
N PRO A 393 5.65 -11.62 27.39
CA PRO A 393 6.80 -11.99 26.54
C PRO A 393 7.01 -13.51 26.41
N LYS A 394 6.85 -14.26 27.50
CA LYS A 394 7.01 -15.73 27.49
C LYS A 394 5.96 -16.46 26.67
N GLU A 395 4.75 -15.91 26.57
CA GLU A 395 3.67 -16.48 25.75
C GLU A 395 3.88 -16.13 24.28
N GLN A 396 4.36 -14.92 23.99
CA GLN A 396 4.81 -14.53 22.65
C GLN A 396 5.87 -15.50 22.12
N GLU A 397 6.86 -15.87 22.93
CA GLU A 397 7.89 -16.86 22.56
C GLU A 397 7.31 -18.26 22.30
N LYS A 398 6.24 -18.66 22.98
CA LYS A 398 5.56 -19.94 22.75
C LYS A 398 4.73 -19.91 21.48
N GLU A 399 3.95 -18.85 21.25
CA GLU A 399 3.20 -18.64 20.00
C GLU A 399 4.16 -18.55 18.81
N LEU A 400 5.30 -17.84 18.95
CA LEU A 400 6.38 -17.83 17.96
C LEU A 400 6.97 -19.23 17.73
N LYS A 401 7.16 -20.06 18.77
CA LYS A 401 7.65 -21.44 18.62
C LYS A 401 6.61 -22.39 18.01
N ILE A 402 5.32 -22.19 18.29
CA ILE A 402 4.21 -22.96 17.72
C ILE A 402 4.01 -22.58 16.25
N ASN A 403 3.92 -21.29 15.92
CA ASN A 403 3.87 -20.80 14.54
C ASN A 403 5.14 -21.18 13.78
N CYS A 404 6.34 -21.06 14.38
CA CYS A 404 7.53 -21.57 13.73
C CYS A 404 7.46 -23.08 13.53
N ASN A 405 6.94 -23.90 14.46
CA ASN A 405 6.84 -25.35 14.25
C ASN A 405 5.76 -25.71 13.22
N GLU A 406 4.62 -25.01 13.17
CA GLU A 406 3.57 -25.21 12.16
C GLU A 406 3.99 -24.67 10.80
N GLU A 407 4.56 -23.46 10.70
CA GLU A 407 5.16 -22.93 9.47
C GLU A 407 6.37 -23.77 9.04
N ILE A 408 7.22 -24.26 9.95
CA ILE A 408 8.33 -25.17 9.59
C ILE A 408 7.76 -26.51 9.15
N THR A 409 6.70 -27.07 9.75
CA THR A 409 6.10 -28.35 9.31
C THR A 409 5.39 -28.18 7.97
N VAL A 410 4.65 -27.08 7.78
CA VAL A 410 3.93 -26.76 6.53
C VAL A 410 4.91 -26.40 5.41
N GLN A 411 5.96 -25.60 5.69
CA GLN A 411 6.99 -25.27 4.70
C GLN A 411 7.92 -26.44 4.44
N THR A 412 8.26 -27.30 5.42
CA THR A 412 9.07 -28.50 5.16
C THR A 412 8.29 -29.54 4.37
N GLN A 413 6.98 -29.74 4.62
CA GLN A 413 6.16 -30.60 3.77
C GLN A 413 6.09 -30.03 2.34
N HIS A 414 5.90 -28.70 2.19
CA HIS A 414 5.81 -28.06 0.87
C HIS A 414 7.16 -27.98 0.12
N VAL A 415 8.29 -27.94 0.85
CA VAL A 415 9.66 -27.99 0.29
C VAL A 415 10.06 -29.42 -0.05
N VAL A 416 9.67 -30.41 0.75
CA VAL A 416 9.92 -31.85 0.48
C VAL A 416 9.08 -32.33 -0.71
N ASP A 417 7.84 -31.85 -0.87
CA ASP A 417 6.96 -32.21 -1.98
C ASP A 417 7.35 -31.54 -3.31
N ASN A 418 8.08 -30.42 -3.27
CA ASN A 418 8.51 -29.69 -4.47
C ASN A 418 10.00 -29.88 -4.86
N PHE A 419 10.86 -30.37 -3.95
CA PHE A 419 12.31 -30.42 -4.21
C PHE A 419 12.98 -31.67 -3.58
N PRO A 420 13.09 -32.78 -4.32
CA PRO A 420 13.44 -34.11 -3.77
C PRO A 420 14.92 -34.34 -3.45
N THR A 421 15.80 -33.32 -3.41
CA THR A 421 17.26 -33.52 -3.33
C THR A 421 17.97 -32.92 -2.12
N ALA A 422 17.27 -32.41 -1.11
CA ALA A 422 17.92 -31.91 0.11
C ALA A 422 18.20 -33.04 1.11
N THR A 423 19.48 -33.30 1.39
CA THR A 423 19.87 -34.16 2.52
C THR A 423 19.85 -33.31 3.79
N ILE A 424 19.07 -33.72 4.79
CA ILE A 424 18.90 -33.00 6.05
C ILE A 424 19.57 -33.78 7.18
N GLY A 425 20.42 -33.11 7.96
CA GLY A 425 21.06 -33.65 9.15
C GLY A 425 20.82 -32.77 10.38
N SER A 426 20.89 -33.37 11.56
CA SER A 426 20.94 -32.61 12.82
C SER A 426 21.97 -33.21 13.77
N PHE A 427 22.68 -32.36 14.51
CA PHE A 427 23.58 -32.74 15.59
C PHE A 427 23.25 -31.93 16.84
N GLU A 428 23.34 -32.57 18.01
CA GLU A 428 23.09 -31.95 19.31
C GLU A 428 24.36 -32.07 20.13
N ASP A 429 24.93 -30.94 20.57
CA ASP A 429 26.14 -30.95 21.38
C ASP A 429 25.85 -31.16 22.88
N GLU A 430 26.91 -31.36 23.67
CA GLU A 430 26.83 -31.59 25.12
C GLU A 430 26.23 -30.42 25.93
N LYS A 431 25.93 -29.27 25.28
CA LYS A 431 25.28 -28.10 25.87
C LYS A 431 23.83 -27.92 25.38
N ASN A 432 23.22 -28.96 24.81
CA ASN A 432 21.86 -28.95 24.23
C ASN A 432 21.69 -27.92 23.10
N MET A 433 22.77 -27.58 22.38
CA MET A 433 22.66 -26.81 21.15
C MET A 433 22.38 -27.75 19.99
N ARG A 434 21.19 -27.63 19.39
CA ARG A 434 20.77 -28.43 18.24
C ARG A 434 21.03 -27.66 16.95
N LEU A 435 21.96 -28.16 16.15
CA LEU A 435 22.33 -27.63 14.84
C LEU A 435 21.69 -28.49 13.76
N CYS A 436 20.77 -27.92 12.99
CA CYS A 436 20.21 -28.54 11.79
C CYS A 436 20.87 -27.95 10.55
N TRP A 437 21.18 -28.80 9.58
CA TRP A 437 21.72 -28.39 8.29
C TRP A 437 20.96 -29.08 7.15
N ALA A 438 20.90 -28.40 6.01
CA ALA A 438 20.40 -28.95 4.77
C ALA A 438 21.41 -28.64 3.65
N GLU A 439 21.71 -29.66 2.85
CA GLU A 439 22.65 -29.58 1.72
C GLU A 439 21.93 -29.08 0.47
N TYR A 440 22.45 -28.01 -0.15
CA TYR A 440 21.92 -27.45 -1.40
C TYR A 440 23.05 -27.18 -2.39
N SER A 441 22.68 -27.02 -3.68
CA SER A 441 23.63 -26.58 -4.71
C SER A 441 24.06 -25.13 -4.48
N THR A 442 25.29 -24.81 -4.88
CA THR A 442 25.91 -23.51 -4.63
C THR A 442 25.11 -22.33 -5.20
N GLU A 443 24.52 -22.49 -6.40
CA GLU A 443 23.70 -21.48 -7.08
C GLU A 443 22.40 -21.16 -6.30
N PHE A 444 21.81 -22.16 -5.65
CA PHE A 444 20.59 -21.99 -4.86
C PHE A 444 20.86 -21.19 -3.57
N CYS A 445 22.00 -21.46 -2.91
CA CYS A 445 22.42 -20.69 -1.75
C CYS A 445 22.68 -19.21 -2.11
N GLU A 446 23.30 -18.93 -3.26
CA GLU A 446 23.54 -17.56 -3.73
C GLU A 446 22.23 -16.80 -3.99
N MET A 447 21.23 -17.47 -4.57
CA MET A 447 19.90 -16.87 -4.83
C MET A 447 19.16 -16.46 -3.54
N ILE A 448 19.15 -17.32 -2.52
CA ILE A 448 18.49 -17.01 -1.23
C ILE A 448 19.25 -15.90 -0.47
N LEU A 449 20.58 -15.91 -0.52
CA LEU A 449 21.42 -14.89 0.14
C LEU A 449 21.21 -13.49 -0.45
N LEU A 450 21.03 -13.39 -1.76
CA LEU A 450 20.71 -12.13 -2.46
C LEU A 450 19.34 -11.56 -2.05
N GLN A 451 18.35 -12.41 -1.78
CA GLN A 451 17.02 -11.96 -1.37
C GLN A 451 16.93 -11.46 0.08
N ARG A 452 17.80 -11.93 0.99
CA ARG A 452 17.68 -11.63 2.44
C ARG A 452 18.69 -10.62 3.00
N GLN A 453 19.57 -10.06 2.17
CA GLN A 453 20.57 -9.04 2.56
C GLN A 453 21.44 -9.41 3.78
N VAL A 454 21.82 -10.68 3.92
CA VAL A 454 22.70 -11.14 5.01
C VAL A 454 24.17 -11.04 4.59
N PRO A 455 25.11 -10.54 5.44
CA PRO A 455 26.53 -10.48 5.09
C PRO A 455 27.13 -11.89 4.91
N VAL A 456 27.86 -12.09 3.80
CA VAL A 456 28.50 -13.37 3.44
C VAL A 456 29.99 -13.33 3.81
N TYR A 457 30.43 -14.29 4.62
CA TYR A 457 31.85 -14.42 5.00
C TYR A 457 32.50 -15.61 4.27
N TRP A 458 33.55 -15.31 3.49
CA TRP A 458 34.34 -16.31 2.78
C TRP A 458 35.56 -16.67 3.63
N CYS A 459 35.65 -17.90 4.13
CA CYS A 459 36.80 -18.35 4.92
C CYS A 459 37.46 -19.57 4.25
N ARG A 460 38.76 -19.46 3.93
CA ARG A 460 39.59 -20.58 3.49
C ARG A 460 40.18 -21.25 4.73
N ASN A 461 39.91 -22.54 4.88
CA ASN A 461 40.35 -23.46 5.94
C ASN A 461 39.58 -23.36 7.28
N PHE A 462 39.13 -24.53 7.75
CA PHE A 462 38.46 -24.70 9.03
C PHE A 462 39.50 -25.15 10.07
N TYR A 463 39.70 -24.37 11.13
CA TYR A 463 40.20 -24.89 12.40
C TYR A 463 39.23 -24.46 13.50
N PRO A 464 38.83 -25.35 14.44
CA PRO A 464 37.71 -25.10 15.34
C PRO A 464 38.06 -24.20 16.55
N SER A 465 39.06 -23.33 16.43
CA SER A 465 39.48 -22.47 17.54
C SER A 465 39.10 -21.01 17.29
N ILE A 466 38.08 -20.58 18.05
CA ILE A 466 37.85 -19.19 18.49
C ILE A 466 37.25 -18.26 17.42
N PHE A 467 35.92 -18.13 17.43
CA PHE A 467 35.21 -17.02 16.81
C PHE A 467 35.00 -15.90 17.84
N ASN A 468 35.68 -14.78 17.62
CA ASN A 468 35.49 -13.52 18.32
C ASN A 468 35.16 -12.47 17.26
N THR A 469 33.88 -12.31 16.89
CA THR A 469 33.39 -11.15 16.11
C THR A 469 31.90 -10.89 16.40
N PRO A 470 31.45 -9.62 16.43
CA PRO A 470 30.10 -9.26 16.86
C PRO A 470 29.09 -9.16 15.70
N SER A 471 27.83 -9.47 16.01
CA SER A 471 26.60 -9.12 15.27
C SER A 471 26.43 -9.65 13.84
N SER A 472 25.99 -10.91 13.71
CA SER A 472 24.92 -11.33 12.77
C SER A 472 24.57 -12.81 12.98
N ASN A 473 23.27 -13.12 13.13
CA ASN A 473 22.75 -14.44 13.52
C ASN A 473 22.55 -15.40 12.34
N THR A 474 23.43 -15.42 11.35
CA THR A 474 23.41 -16.41 10.27
C THR A 474 24.82 -16.56 9.71
N VAL A 475 25.37 -17.78 9.74
CA VAL A 475 26.67 -18.06 9.13
C VAL A 475 26.42 -18.97 7.94
N VAL A 476 26.53 -18.42 6.74
CA VAL A 476 26.55 -19.21 5.50
C VAL A 476 27.98 -19.26 5.01
N ARG A 477 28.52 -20.48 4.85
CA ARG A 477 29.84 -20.70 4.26
C ARG A 477 29.68 -21.23 2.85
N VAL A 478 30.22 -20.49 1.90
CA VAL A 478 30.37 -20.93 0.52
C VAL A 478 31.86 -21.08 0.26
N ASP A 479 32.31 -22.26 -0.16
CA ASP A 479 33.67 -22.45 -0.66
C ASP A 479 33.63 -22.29 -2.18
N ARG A 480 34.40 -21.34 -2.73
CA ARG A 480 34.43 -21.08 -4.18
C ARG A 480 34.93 -22.28 -5.01
N ASN A 481 35.52 -23.28 -4.35
CA ASN A 481 36.12 -24.43 -5.03
C ASN A 481 35.35 -25.76 -4.82
N CYS A 482 34.19 -25.76 -4.16
CA CYS A 482 33.36 -26.97 -4.00
C CYS A 482 31.94 -26.77 -4.55
N THR A 483 31.38 -27.83 -5.15
CA THR A 483 30.03 -27.90 -5.75
C THR A 483 28.88 -27.96 -4.74
N VAL A 484 29.15 -27.78 -3.44
CA VAL A 484 28.21 -28.01 -2.34
C VAL A 484 28.34 -26.91 -1.29
N ALA A 485 27.21 -26.33 -0.87
CA ALA A 485 27.13 -25.30 0.17
C ALA A 485 26.24 -25.76 1.35
N TRP A 486 26.57 -25.26 2.55
CA TRP A 486 25.90 -25.65 3.80
C TRP A 486 25.28 -24.42 4.45
N ILE A 487 23.99 -24.49 4.80
CA ILE A 487 23.30 -23.45 5.57
C ILE A 487 23.14 -23.95 7.01
N GLY A 488 23.84 -23.32 7.95
CA GLY A 488 23.70 -23.58 9.39
C GLY A 488 23.00 -22.41 10.08
N ILE A 489 21.90 -22.71 10.78
CA ILE A 489 21.21 -21.72 11.62
C ILE A 489 21.69 -21.94 13.06
N MET A 490 22.53 -21.04 13.58
CA MET A 490 22.87 -21.01 15.01
C MET A 490 21.87 -20.12 15.76
N LYS A 491 21.35 -20.63 16.87
CA LYS A 491 20.48 -19.86 17.79
C LYS A 491 21.21 -19.70 19.12
N TYR A 492 21.64 -18.49 19.46
CA TYR A 492 22.05 -18.17 20.83
C TYR A 492 20.82 -17.75 21.66
N PRO A 493 20.76 -18.12 22.96
CA PRO A 493 19.77 -17.58 23.87
C PRO A 493 20.10 -16.10 24.16
N TYR A 494 19.13 -15.21 23.93
CA TYR A 494 19.27 -13.78 24.18
C TYR A 494 19.30 -13.51 25.70
N SER A 495 20.46 -13.12 26.23
CA SER A 495 20.56 -12.40 27.50
C SER A 495 21.73 -11.42 27.46
N GLN A 496 21.45 -10.15 27.82
CA GLN A 496 22.38 -8.99 27.96
C GLN A 496 22.87 -8.38 26.64
N ARG A 497 23.03 -7.07 26.41
CA ARG A 497 22.89 -5.71 27.00
C ARG A 497 23.24 -4.81 25.77
N LEU A 498 22.88 -3.54 25.56
CA LEU A 498 22.58 -2.36 26.36
C LEU A 498 21.93 -1.36 25.38
#